data_AF-X1VVS2-F1
#
_entry.id   AF-X1VVS2-F1
#
_cell.length_a   1.000
_cell.length_b   1.000
_cell.length_c   1.000
_cell.angle_alpha   90.00
_cell.angle_beta   90.00
_cell.angle_gamma   90.00
#
_symmetry.space_group_name_H-M   'P 1'
#
loop_
_entity.id
_entity.type
_entity.pdbx_description
1 polymer ?
#
loop_
_entity_poly.entity_id
_entity_poly.type
_entity_poly.pdbx_seq_one_letter_code
_entity_poly.pdbx_strand_id
1 'polypeptide(L)'
;RIGLLKMDFLGLANLTILGRAREIIYQNRGVDIDLHHTPMDDTKTFDLLSSGETAGIFQLEGAGMRRYIKELKPTTFSDISAMVALYRPGPMEHIPTFIKAKHGIEPIHYPHPALASILEETYGVIVYQEQVLFIAQAFAGYSLGQADVFRKAMGKKIPEVMRKERRNFIAGAKQNGFSAEVASEVFALIEPFAGYAFNKAHSVSYALIAYHTAYLKANYPAEYITAFLITNAGQSEKVASAIAECRRLGISVLPPDINR
;
A
#
# COMPACT_ATOMS: atom_id res chain seq x y z
N ARG A 1 21.98 7.73 -26.12
CA ARG A 1 20.72 8.36 -25.64
C ARG A 1 20.78 9.84 -26.03
N ILE A 2 19.75 10.38 -26.67
CA ILE A 2 19.70 11.75 -27.25
C ILE A 2 19.42 12.88 -26.23
N GLY A 3 19.23 12.56 -24.94
CA GLY A 3 19.19 13.55 -23.86
C GLY A 3 17.92 14.41 -23.75
N LEU A 4 16.82 14.06 -24.44
CA LEU A 4 15.58 14.82 -24.38
C LEU A 4 14.86 14.69 -23.02
N LEU A 5 14.22 15.78 -22.58
CA LEU A 5 13.30 15.77 -21.44
C LEU A 5 12.08 14.90 -21.77
N LYS A 6 11.78 13.95 -20.88
CA LYS A 6 10.59 13.09 -20.96
C LYS A 6 9.73 13.36 -19.73
N MET A 7 8.45 13.65 -19.95
CA MET A 7 7.44 13.78 -18.90
C MET A 7 6.30 12.79 -19.17
N ASP A 8 5.75 12.21 -18.11
CA ASP A 8 4.61 11.29 -18.20
C ASP A 8 3.37 11.96 -17.59
N PHE A 9 2.34 12.22 -18.40
CA PHE A 9 1.03 12.71 -17.96
C PHE A 9 0.03 11.57 -18.05
N LEU A 10 -0.33 11.00 -16.90
CA LEU A 10 -1.16 9.80 -16.82
C LEU A 10 -2.60 10.19 -16.47
N GLY A 11 -3.56 9.74 -17.28
CA GLY A 11 -4.98 9.81 -16.94
C GLY A 11 -5.36 8.70 -15.95
N LEU A 12 -5.84 9.06 -14.76
CA LEU A 12 -6.27 8.11 -13.73
C LEU A 12 -7.79 8.20 -13.54
N ALA A 13 -8.51 7.15 -13.94
CA ALA A 13 -9.97 7.09 -13.81
C ALA A 13 -10.45 7.30 -12.35
N ASN A 14 -9.68 6.85 -11.36
CA ASN A 14 -10.04 7.01 -9.96
C ASN A 14 -10.00 8.48 -9.49
N LEU A 15 -9.14 9.31 -10.08
CA LEU A 15 -9.18 10.76 -9.81
C LEU A 15 -10.44 11.39 -10.40
N THR A 16 -10.90 10.92 -11.57
CA THR A 16 -12.19 11.31 -12.16
C THR A 16 -13.36 10.87 -11.28
N ILE A 17 -13.33 9.65 -10.74
CA ILE A 17 -14.37 9.14 -9.81
C ILE A 17 -14.42 10.01 -8.55
N LEU A 18 -13.27 10.29 -7.93
CA LEU A 18 -13.20 11.14 -6.74
C LEU A 18 -13.72 12.57 -7.02
N GLY A 19 -13.32 13.18 -8.14
CA GLY A 19 -13.82 14.50 -8.54
C GLY A 19 -15.34 14.53 -8.71
N ARG A 20 -15.89 13.58 -9.47
CA ARG A 20 -17.34 13.46 -9.68
C ARG A 20 -18.10 13.16 -8.39
N ALA A 21 -17.55 12.31 -7.53
CA ALA A 21 -18.17 12.01 -6.24
C ALA A 21 -18.30 13.27 -5.39
N ARG A 22 -17.26 14.12 -5.32
CA ARG A 22 -17.33 15.41 -4.64
C ARG A 22 -18.40 16.32 -5.23
N GLU A 23 -18.46 16.45 -6.56
CA GLU A 23 -19.48 17.26 -7.25
C GLU A 23 -20.90 16.79 -6.89
N ILE A 24 -21.15 15.48 -6.94
CA ILE A 24 -22.46 14.90 -6.62
C ILE A 24 -22.80 15.08 -5.14
N ILE A 25 -21.83 14.92 -4.24
CA ILE A 25 -22.03 15.16 -2.79
C ILE A 25 -22.39 16.62 -2.52
N TYR A 26 -21.70 17.56 -3.16
CA TYR A 26 -22.01 18.98 -3.04
C TYR A 26 -23.42 19.29 -3.57
N GLN A 27 -23.79 18.77 -4.74
CA GLN A 27 -25.11 18.98 -5.34
C GLN A 27 -26.24 18.40 -4.48
N ASN A 28 -26.06 17.20 -3.93
CA ASN A 28 -27.11 16.50 -3.20
C ASN A 28 -27.21 16.89 -1.72
N ARG A 29 -26.09 17.31 -1.11
CA ARG A 29 -26.01 17.54 0.34
C ARG A 29 -25.50 18.93 0.73
N GLY A 30 -25.03 19.74 -0.20
CA GLY A 30 -24.39 21.03 0.08
C GLY A 30 -23.04 20.93 0.79
N VAL A 31 -22.43 19.73 0.83
CA VAL A 31 -21.16 19.48 1.52
C VAL A 31 -20.01 19.56 0.54
N ASP A 32 -19.11 20.52 0.72
CA ASP A 32 -17.84 20.57 -0.01
C ASP A 32 -16.77 19.79 0.76
N ILE A 33 -16.41 18.62 0.23
CA ILE A 33 -15.39 17.76 0.82
C ILE A 33 -14.04 18.19 0.29
N ASP A 34 -13.09 18.53 1.15
CA ASP A 34 -11.68 18.64 0.78
C ASP A 34 -10.94 17.32 1.04
N LEU A 35 -10.56 16.62 -0.03
CA LEU A 35 -9.81 15.37 0.05
C LEU A 35 -8.39 15.54 0.62
N HIS A 36 -7.82 16.75 0.61
CA HIS A 36 -6.50 16.97 1.22
C HIS A 36 -6.56 17.02 2.75
N HIS A 37 -7.75 17.25 3.31
CA HIS A 37 -7.98 17.41 4.75
C HIS A 37 -8.96 16.36 5.31
N THR A 38 -9.19 15.26 4.60
CA THR A 38 -9.99 14.15 5.16
C THR A 38 -9.28 13.52 6.35
N PRO A 39 -10.01 13.19 7.44
CA PRO A 39 -9.43 12.50 8.59
C PRO A 39 -8.85 11.15 8.16
N MET A 40 -7.69 10.76 8.71
CA MET A 40 -6.98 9.52 8.35
C MET A 40 -7.24 8.37 9.34
N ASP A 41 -8.18 8.57 10.26
CA ASP A 41 -8.59 7.70 11.36
C ASP A 41 -10.11 7.43 11.37
N ASP A 42 -10.81 7.66 10.25
CA ASP A 42 -12.26 7.48 10.15
C ASP A 42 -12.68 6.02 10.35
N THR A 43 -13.40 5.75 11.43
CA THR A 43 -13.81 4.40 11.83
C THR A 43 -14.65 3.71 10.76
N LYS A 44 -15.59 4.42 10.12
CA LYS A 44 -16.45 3.84 9.07
C LYS A 44 -15.64 3.36 7.86
N THR A 45 -14.58 4.10 7.51
CA THR A 45 -13.67 3.73 6.43
C THR A 45 -12.93 2.45 6.75
N PHE A 46 -12.36 2.33 7.96
CA PHE A 46 -11.65 1.13 8.38
C PHE A 46 -12.59 -0.07 8.60
N ASP A 47 -13.81 0.14 9.06
CA ASP A 47 -14.83 -0.91 9.18
C ASP A 47 -15.24 -1.45 7.80
N LEU A 48 -15.46 -0.55 6.83
CA LEU A 48 -15.74 -0.93 5.44
C LEU A 48 -14.61 -1.79 4.88
N LEU A 49 -13.35 -1.35 5.03
CA LEU A 49 -12.19 -2.13 4.58
C LEU A 49 -12.11 -3.47 5.31
N SER A 50 -12.26 -3.49 6.63
CA SER A 50 -12.20 -4.69 7.46
C SER A 50 -13.30 -5.72 7.13
N SER A 51 -14.45 -5.28 6.62
CA SER A 51 -15.50 -6.18 6.13
C SER A 51 -15.13 -6.92 4.83
N GLY A 52 -14.18 -6.38 4.06
CA GLY A 52 -13.82 -6.85 2.72
C GLY A 52 -14.77 -6.38 1.61
N GLU A 53 -15.66 -5.43 1.89
CA GLU A 53 -16.63 -4.88 0.93
C GLU A 53 -16.03 -3.77 0.06
N THR A 54 -14.93 -4.09 -0.62
CA THR A 54 -14.09 -3.12 -1.33
C THR A 54 -14.42 -2.98 -2.82
N ALA A 55 -15.60 -3.41 -3.27
CA ALA A 55 -16.05 -3.20 -4.65
C ALA A 55 -15.96 -1.71 -5.02
N GLY A 56 -15.27 -1.39 -6.12
CA GLY A 56 -15.04 -0.02 -6.56
C GLY A 56 -14.05 0.80 -5.73
N ILE A 57 -13.30 0.20 -4.80
CA ILE A 57 -12.24 0.88 -4.03
C ILE A 57 -10.89 0.65 -4.71
N PHE A 58 -10.21 1.73 -5.10
CA PHE A 58 -8.97 1.67 -5.86
C PHE A 58 -7.91 0.77 -5.21
N GLN A 59 -7.22 -0.05 -6.02
CA GLN A 59 -6.22 -1.06 -5.62
C GLN A 59 -6.75 -2.24 -4.77
N LEU A 60 -7.95 -2.15 -4.19
CA LEU A 60 -8.43 -3.09 -3.18
C LEU A 60 -9.55 -4.03 -3.67
N GLU A 61 -9.92 -4.01 -4.96
CA GLU A 61 -11.13 -4.69 -5.47
C GLU A 61 -10.95 -6.19 -5.77
N GLY A 62 -9.72 -6.62 -6.05
CA GLY A 62 -9.44 -7.99 -6.50
C GLY A 62 -9.80 -9.04 -5.45
N ALA A 63 -10.29 -10.22 -5.87
CA ALA A 63 -10.78 -11.25 -4.94
C ALA A 63 -9.77 -11.66 -3.86
N GLY A 64 -8.50 -11.89 -4.23
CA GLY A 64 -7.45 -12.20 -3.25
C GLY A 64 -7.08 -11.01 -2.36
N MET A 65 -7.11 -9.79 -2.90
CA MET A 65 -6.87 -8.56 -2.13
C MET A 65 -7.97 -8.34 -1.10
N ARG A 66 -9.23 -8.54 -1.48
CA ARG A 66 -10.41 -8.52 -0.59
C ARG A 66 -10.26 -9.46 0.58
N ARG A 67 -9.82 -10.70 0.30
CA ARG A 67 -9.55 -11.70 1.34
C ARG A 67 -8.49 -11.18 2.32
N TYR A 68 -7.34 -10.73 1.84
CA TYR A 68 -6.27 -10.29 2.72
C TYR A 68 -6.60 -9.00 3.48
N ILE A 69 -7.30 -8.05 2.88
CA ILE A 69 -7.76 -6.83 3.58
C ILE A 69 -8.74 -7.20 4.71
N LYS A 70 -9.64 -8.16 4.47
CA LYS A 70 -10.56 -8.67 5.50
C LYS A 70 -9.84 -9.40 6.63
N GLU A 71 -8.81 -10.18 6.32
CA GLU A 71 -7.96 -10.83 7.32
C GLU A 71 -7.09 -9.82 8.08
N LEU A 72 -6.56 -8.81 7.38
CA LEU A 72 -5.71 -7.74 7.94
C LEU A 72 -6.48 -6.86 8.92
N LYS A 73 -7.75 -6.57 8.64
CA LYS A 73 -8.58 -5.60 9.37
C LYS A 73 -7.82 -4.29 9.60
N PRO A 74 -7.53 -3.51 8.54
CA PRO A 74 -6.70 -2.31 8.64
C PRO A 74 -7.28 -1.35 9.69
N THR A 75 -6.40 -0.79 10.53
CA THR A 75 -6.75 0.16 11.60
C THR A 75 -5.95 1.46 11.49
N THR A 76 -4.95 1.49 10.60
CA THR A 76 -4.12 2.66 10.32
C THR A 76 -3.95 2.84 8.82
N PHE A 77 -3.60 4.05 8.39
CA PHE A 77 -3.27 4.32 6.99
C PHE A 77 -2.08 3.46 6.50
N SER A 78 -1.07 3.26 7.35
CA SER A 78 0.12 2.46 7.01
C SER A 78 -0.22 1.00 6.68
N ASP A 79 -1.27 0.43 7.29
CA ASP A 79 -1.77 -0.91 6.92
C ASP A 79 -2.21 -0.99 5.44
N ILE A 80 -2.90 0.04 4.96
CA ILE A 80 -3.36 0.11 3.56
C ILE A 80 -2.15 0.21 2.64
N SER A 81 -1.19 1.08 2.98
CA SER A 81 0.04 1.23 2.21
C SER A 81 0.89 -0.04 2.18
N ALA A 82 0.99 -0.75 3.30
CA ALA A 82 1.71 -2.01 3.38
C ALA A 82 1.02 -3.09 2.55
N MET A 83 -0.32 -3.19 2.60
CA MET A 83 -1.05 -4.17 1.80
C MET A 83 -0.91 -3.92 0.30
N VAL A 84 -0.99 -2.65 -0.15
CA VAL A 84 -0.73 -2.27 -1.56
C VAL A 84 0.68 -2.68 -1.99
N ALA A 85 1.68 -2.53 -1.11
CA ALA A 85 3.05 -2.96 -1.38
C ALA A 85 3.19 -4.49 -1.41
N LEU A 86 2.57 -5.20 -0.48
CA LEU A 86 2.75 -6.64 -0.29
C LEU A 86 1.97 -7.50 -1.28
N TYR A 87 0.81 -7.04 -1.78
CA TYR A 87 -0.07 -7.83 -2.65
C TYR A 87 0.43 -7.91 -4.11
N ARG A 88 1.63 -8.47 -4.29
CA ARG A 88 2.29 -8.70 -5.59
C ARG A 88 3.07 -10.02 -5.59
N PRO A 89 3.34 -10.63 -6.75
CA PRO A 89 4.11 -11.88 -6.83
C PRO A 89 5.47 -11.77 -6.14
N GLY A 90 5.77 -12.69 -5.23
CA GLY A 90 6.94 -12.63 -4.33
C GLY A 90 6.52 -12.20 -2.91
N PRO A 91 6.34 -10.89 -2.64
CA PRO A 91 6.03 -10.43 -1.29
C PRO A 91 4.69 -10.94 -0.70
N MET A 92 3.77 -11.44 -1.52
CA MET A 92 2.50 -12.02 -1.06
C MET A 92 2.67 -13.13 -0.02
N GLU A 93 3.78 -13.87 -0.06
CA GLU A 93 4.09 -14.94 0.89
C GLU A 93 4.28 -14.42 2.32
N HIS A 94 4.59 -13.12 2.49
CA HIS A 94 4.77 -12.47 3.79
C HIS A 94 3.49 -11.85 4.35
N ILE A 95 2.40 -11.77 3.57
CA ILE A 95 1.13 -11.23 4.06
C ILE A 95 0.62 -12.00 5.29
N PRO A 96 0.62 -13.34 5.34
CA PRO A 96 0.21 -14.07 6.53
C PRO A 96 1.02 -13.71 7.78
N THR A 97 2.35 -13.60 7.67
CA THR A 97 3.23 -13.17 8.78
C THR A 97 2.90 -11.75 9.22
N PHE A 98 2.74 -10.83 8.27
CA PHE A 98 2.37 -9.43 8.54
C PHE A 98 1.05 -9.36 9.32
N ILE A 99 0.02 -10.10 8.88
CA ILE A 99 -1.30 -10.13 9.52
C ILE A 99 -1.23 -10.75 10.93
N LYS A 100 -0.53 -11.87 11.08
CA LYS A 100 -0.37 -12.52 12.39
C LYS A 100 0.41 -11.66 13.38
N ALA A 101 1.47 -10.99 12.92
CA ALA A 101 2.25 -10.07 13.72
C ALA A 101 1.41 -8.87 14.17
N LYS A 102 0.64 -8.27 13.25
CA LYS A 102 -0.32 -7.20 13.56
C LYS A 102 -1.31 -7.61 14.66
N HIS A 103 -1.88 -8.81 14.55
CA HIS A 103 -2.88 -9.30 15.51
C HIS A 103 -2.27 -9.87 16.80
N GLY A 104 -0.94 -9.81 16.97
CA GLY A 104 -0.24 -10.35 18.14
C GLY A 104 -0.28 -11.89 18.25
N ILE A 105 -0.61 -12.58 17.16
CA ILE A 105 -0.64 -14.05 17.08
C ILE A 105 0.79 -14.59 16.99
N GLU A 106 1.65 -13.92 16.20
CA GLU A 106 3.08 -14.19 16.15
C GLU A 106 3.82 -12.99 16.77
N PRO A 107 4.78 -13.21 17.68
CA PRO A 107 5.54 -12.12 18.29
C PRO A 107 6.38 -11.42 17.22
N ILE A 108 6.40 -10.09 17.26
CA ILE A 108 7.30 -9.31 16.41
C ILE A 108 8.73 -9.57 16.88
N HIS A 109 9.55 -10.14 16.00
CA HIS A 109 10.94 -10.43 16.28
C HIS A 109 11.87 -9.48 15.53
N TYR A 110 12.81 -8.89 16.26
CA TYR A 110 13.90 -8.10 15.70
C TYR A 110 15.23 -8.77 16.08
N PRO A 111 16.11 -9.09 15.12
CA PRO A 111 17.47 -9.55 15.41
C PRO A 111 18.27 -8.58 16.30
N HIS A 112 17.90 -7.30 16.28
CA HIS A 112 18.53 -6.27 17.09
C HIS A 112 17.57 -5.09 17.35
N PRO A 113 17.59 -4.46 18.54
CA PRO A 113 16.72 -3.33 18.88
C PRO A 113 16.75 -2.16 17.89
N ALA A 114 17.89 -1.94 17.22
CA ALA A 114 18.06 -0.88 16.21
C ALA A 114 17.12 -1.05 14.99
N LEU A 115 16.51 -2.21 14.78
CA LEU A 115 15.52 -2.43 13.73
C LEU A 115 14.10 -2.00 14.12
N ALA A 116 13.82 -1.84 15.43
CA ALA A 116 12.46 -1.59 15.92
C ALA A 116 11.86 -0.34 15.26
N SER A 117 12.54 0.81 15.33
CA SER A 117 12.05 2.07 14.76
C SER A 117 11.97 2.07 13.21
N ILE A 118 12.61 1.12 12.53
CA ILE A 118 12.58 1.02 11.06
C ILE A 118 11.43 0.12 10.59
N LEU A 119 11.12 -0.92 11.38
CA LEU A 119 10.21 -2.00 11.00
C LEU A 119 8.93 -2.04 11.86
N GLU A 120 8.77 -1.18 12.86
CA GLU A 120 7.57 -1.12 13.71
C GLU A 120 6.29 -0.89 12.90
N GLU A 121 6.32 0.04 11.94
CA GLU A 121 5.18 0.37 11.07
C GLU A 121 4.71 -0.84 10.26
N THR A 122 5.59 -1.81 10.03
CA THR A 122 5.33 -2.99 9.22
C THR A 122 5.46 -4.28 10.02
N TYR A 123 5.31 -4.19 11.35
CA TYR A 123 5.26 -5.33 12.27
C TYR A 123 6.48 -6.27 12.13
N GLY A 124 7.67 -5.71 11.89
CA GLY A 124 8.91 -6.48 11.73
C GLY A 124 9.18 -7.02 10.32
N VAL A 125 8.24 -6.87 9.39
CA VAL A 125 8.39 -7.33 8.01
C VAL A 125 9.02 -6.23 7.15
N ILE A 126 10.04 -6.55 6.35
CA ILE A 126 10.60 -5.59 5.37
C ILE A 126 9.62 -5.49 4.19
N VAL A 127 9.03 -4.31 4.00
CA VAL A 127 8.08 -4.03 2.92
C VAL A 127 8.67 -3.04 1.92
N TYR A 128 9.39 -2.05 2.42
CA TYR A 128 9.79 -0.88 1.65
C TYR A 128 11.28 -0.85 1.32
N GLN A 129 11.63 -0.24 0.19
CA GLN A 129 13.00 0.03 -0.23
C GLN A 129 13.70 0.95 0.77
N GLU A 130 12.97 1.93 1.28
CA GLU A 130 13.43 2.90 2.27
C GLU A 130 13.84 2.20 3.58
N GLN A 131 13.15 1.13 3.98
CA GLN A 131 13.57 0.32 5.13
C GLN A 131 14.92 -0.34 4.89
N VAL A 132 15.16 -0.89 3.69
CA VAL A 132 16.48 -1.46 3.32
C VAL A 132 17.57 -0.39 3.37
N LEU A 133 17.27 0.84 2.92
CA LEU A 133 18.21 1.96 2.99
C LEU A 133 18.56 2.31 4.44
N PHE A 134 17.54 2.45 5.30
CA PHE A 134 17.75 2.78 6.72
C PHE A 134 18.46 1.66 7.48
N ILE A 135 18.20 0.39 7.16
CA ILE A 135 18.92 -0.75 7.74
C ILE A 135 20.41 -0.69 7.33
N ALA A 136 20.71 -0.47 6.05
CA ALA A 136 22.08 -0.37 5.58
C ALA A 136 22.83 0.83 6.20
N GLN A 137 22.15 1.95 6.40
CA GLN A 137 22.72 3.09 7.12
C GLN A 137 22.99 2.76 8.59
N ALA A 138 21.98 2.23 9.30
CA ALA A 138 22.06 1.97 10.73
C ALA A 138 23.10 0.89 11.08
N PHE A 139 23.16 -0.20 10.30
CA PHE A 139 24.07 -1.31 10.57
C PHE A 139 25.42 -1.11 9.88
N ALA A 140 25.46 -0.89 8.57
CA ALA A 140 26.71 -0.85 7.82
C ALA A 140 27.36 0.54 7.70
N GLY A 141 26.72 1.59 8.22
CA GLY A 141 27.26 2.96 8.21
C GLY A 141 27.25 3.58 6.81
N TYR A 142 26.44 3.03 5.90
CA TYR A 142 26.34 3.53 4.54
C TYR A 142 25.72 4.93 4.52
N SER A 143 26.25 5.81 3.68
CA SER A 143 25.51 6.98 3.22
C SER A 143 24.26 6.54 2.45
N LEU A 144 23.23 7.39 2.35
CA LEU A 144 22.02 7.06 1.58
C LEU A 144 22.33 6.74 0.10
N GLY A 145 23.35 7.38 -0.48
CA GLY A 145 23.81 7.07 -1.84
C GLY A 145 24.41 5.66 -1.94
N GLN A 146 25.26 5.26 -0.99
CA GLN A 146 25.80 3.90 -0.92
C GLN A 146 24.69 2.87 -0.66
N ALA A 147 23.73 3.20 0.20
CA ALA A 147 22.58 2.35 0.50
C ALA A 147 21.66 2.14 -0.72
N ASP A 148 21.48 3.14 -1.58
CA ASP A 148 20.76 2.94 -2.85
C ASP A 148 21.56 2.09 -3.85
N VAL A 149 22.88 2.26 -3.93
CA VAL A 149 23.74 1.38 -4.74
C VAL A 149 23.63 -0.07 -4.24
N PHE A 150 23.68 -0.28 -2.93
CA PHE A 150 23.47 -1.56 -2.28
C PHE A 150 22.10 -2.14 -2.64
N ARG A 151 21.01 -1.39 -2.43
CA ARG A 151 19.64 -1.82 -2.78
C ARG A 151 19.52 -2.21 -4.26
N LYS A 152 20.12 -1.44 -5.18
CA LYS A 152 20.14 -1.73 -6.62
C LYS A 152 20.91 -3.01 -6.94
N ALA A 153 22.04 -3.24 -6.27
CA ALA A 153 22.85 -4.44 -6.40
C ALA A 153 22.08 -5.68 -5.94
N MET A 154 21.44 -5.57 -4.77
CA MET A 154 20.59 -6.60 -4.17
C MET A 154 19.43 -6.97 -5.13
N GLY A 155 18.76 -5.98 -5.74
CA GLY A 155 17.67 -6.23 -6.69
C GLY A 155 18.04 -6.99 -7.96
N LYS A 156 19.32 -7.02 -8.37
CA LYS A 156 19.79 -7.80 -9.52
C LYS A 156 20.02 -9.28 -9.21
N LYS A 157 20.12 -9.65 -7.92
CA LYS A 157 20.33 -11.03 -7.45
C LYS A 157 21.53 -11.75 -8.08
N ILE A 158 22.61 -11.01 -8.40
CA ILE A 158 23.83 -11.59 -8.98
C ILE A 158 24.67 -12.21 -7.85
N PRO A 159 24.91 -13.54 -7.82
CA PRO A 159 25.52 -14.21 -6.66
C PRO A 159 26.86 -13.64 -6.20
N GLU A 160 27.74 -13.30 -7.15
CA GLU A 160 29.05 -12.71 -6.84
C GLU A 160 28.93 -11.32 -6.18
N VAL A 161 28.00 -10.50 -6.70
CA VAL A 161 27.72 -9.17 -6.16
C VAL A 161 27.11 -9.27 -4.77
N MET A 162 26.14 -10.17 -4.57
CA MET A 162 25.53 -10.44 -3.26
C MET A 162 26.57 -10.83 -2.21
N ARG A 163 27.49 -11.74 -2.55
CA ARG A 163 28.60 -12.14 -1.67
C ARG A 163 29.52 -10.98 -1.33
N LYS A 164 29.82 -10.11 -2.30
CA LYS A 164 30.64 -8.91 -2.08
C LYS A 164 29.93 -7.95 -1.13
N GLU A 165 28.66 -7.65 -1.39
CA GLU A 165 27.86 -6.75 -0.56
C GLU A 165 27.65 -7.30 0.86
N ARG A 166 27.49 -8.63 1.02
CA ARG A 166 27.45 -9.27 2.34
C ARG A 166 28.72 -9.00 3.15
N ARG A 167 29.90 -9.14 2.52
CA ARG A 167 31.18 -8.86 3.18
C ARG A 167 31.29 -7.40 3.58
N ASN A 168 30.92 -6.48 2.69
CA ASN A 168 30.96 -5.04 2.96
C ASN A 168 30.01 -4.66 4.10
N PHE A 169 28.77 -5.17 4.06
CA PHE A 169 27.77 -4.93 5.10
C PHE A 169 28.24 -5.40 6.48
N ILE A 170 28.76 -6.63 6.57
CA ILE A 170 29.27 -7.18 7.84
C ILE A 170 30.50 -6.41 8.33
N ALA A 171 31.39 -6.00 7.43
CA ALA A 171 32.56 -5.19 7.80
C ALA A 171 32.15 -3.82 8.36
N GLY A 172 31.19 -3.14 7.70
CA GLY A 172 30.62 -1.88 8.20
C GLY A 172 29.90 -2.06 9.53
N ALA A 173 29.14 -3.15 9.69
CA ALA A 173 28.46 -3.48 10.94
C ALA A 173 29.42 -3.68 12.11
N LYS A 174 30.55 -4.36 11.88
CA LYS A 174 31.60 -4.47 12.90
C LYS A 174 32.19 -3.12 13.30
N GLN A 175 32.42 -2.22 12.33
CA GLN A 175 32.93 -0.88 12.60
C GLN A 175 31.95 -0.04 13.42
N ASN A 176 30.65 -0.29 13.27
CA ASN A 176 29.58 0.36 14.02
C ASN A 176 29.23 -0.35 15.35
N GLY A 177 30.03 -1.34 15.77
CA GLY A 177 29.85 -2.00 17.07
C GLY A 177 28.87 -3.17 17.09
N PHE A 178 28.38 -3.64 15.94
CA PHE A 178 27.54 -4.83 15.85
C PHE A 178 28.38 -6.11 15.72
N SER A 179 27.90 -7.20 16.31
CA SER A 179 28.54 -8.51 16.16
C SER A 179 28.38 -9.05 14.73
N ALA A 180 29.28 -9.96 14.32
CA ALA A 180 29.22 -10.56 12.99
C ALA A 180 27.97 -11.41 12.79
N GLU A 181 27.49 -12.01 13.88
CA GLU A 181 26.30 -12.87 13.96
C GLU A 181 25.05 -12.03 13.73
N VAL A 182 24.88 -10.93 14.48
CA VAL A 182 23.76 -9.98 14.30
C VAL A 182 23.79 -9.41 12.89
N ALA A 183 24.93 -8.95 12.40
CA ALA A 183 25.05 -8.42 11.04
C ALA A 183 24.68 -9.45 9.96
N SER A 184 25.04 -10.72 10.18
CA SER A 184 24.70 -11.82 9.28
C SER A 184 23.20 -12.11 9.26
N GLU A 185 22.56 -12.08 10.43
CA GLU A 185 21.12 -12.29 10.58
C GLU A 185 20.32 -11.14 9.93
N VAL A 186 20.72 -9.89 10.18
CA VAL A 186 20.10 -8.72 9.54
C VAL A 186 20.28 -8.75 8.02
N PHE A 187 21.46 -9.13 7.52
CA PHE A 187 21.66 -9.27 6.08
C PHE A 187 20.75 -10.37 5.49
N ALA A 188 20.60 -11.49 6.19
CA ALA A 188 19.70 -12.57 5.78
C ALA A 188 18.23 -12.16 5.78
N LEU A 189 17.82 -11.18 6.60
CA LEU A 189 16.49 -10.56 6.48
C LEU A 189 16.34 -9.73 5.21
N ILE A 190 17.38 -9.04 4.74
CA ILE A 190 17.30 -8.18 3.56
C ILE A 190 17.29 -9.01 2.26
N GLU A 191 18.08 -10.08 2.21
CA GLU A 191 18.37 -10.85 0.99
C GLU A 191 17.12 -11.41 0.27
N PRO A 192 16.10 -11.98 0.93
CA PRO A 192 14.88 -12.42 0.25
C PRO A 192 14.09 -11.26 -0.36
N PHE A 193 14.12 -10.09 0.27
CA PHE A 193 13.38 -8.89 -0.15
C PHE A 193 14.13 -8.04 -1.17
N ALA A 194 15.41 -8.37 -1.41
CA ALA A 194 16.21 -7.84 -2.48
C ALA A 194 15.53 -8.10 -3.84
N GLY A 195 14.88 -7.07 -4.39
CA GLY A 195 14.13 -7.15 -5.64
C GLY A 195 12.60 -7.23 -5.49
N TYR A 196 12.09 -7.39 -4.26
CA TYR A 196 10.66 -7.38 -3.96
C TYR A 196 10.23 -6.18 -3.09
N ALA A 197 11.16 -5.55 -2.38
CA ALA A 197 10.92 -4.32 -1.63
C ALA A 197 10.32 -3.22 -2.52
N PHE A 198 9.28 -2.56 -2.02
CA PHE A 198 8.54 -1.55 -2.77
C PHE A 198 8.96 -0.12 -2.46
N ASN A 199 8.82 0.79 -3.42
CA ASN A 199 9.04 2.19 -3.13
C ASN A 199 7.91 2.73 -2.23
N LYS A 200 8.24 3.17 -1.01
CA LYS A 200 7.25 3.62 -0.02
C LYS A 200 6.47 4.83 -0.52
N ALA A 201 7.13 5.81 -1.14
CA ALA A 201 6.47 7.02 -1.61
C ALA A 201 5.36 6.72 -2.63
N HIS A 202 5.63 5.80 -3.57
CA HIS A 202 4.62 5.33 -4.51
C HIS A 202 3.48 4.58 -3.82
N SER A 203 3.80 3.68 -2.88
CA SER A 203 2.79 2.94 -2.11
C SER A 203 1.87 3.86 -1.31
N VAL A 204 2.44 4.85 -0.62
CA VAL A 204 1.71 5.85 0.16
C VAL A 204 0.81 6.69 -0.76
N SER A 205 1.32 7.14 -1.90
CA SER A 205 0.54 7.94 -2.85
C SER A 205 -0.69 7.18 -3.38
N TYR A 206 -0.54 5.88 -3.67
CA TYR A 206 -1.64 5.05 -4.15
C TYR A 206 -2.59 4.66 -3.01
N ALA A 207 -2.07 4.39 -1.82
CA ALA A 207 -2.87 4.13 -0.63
C ALA A 207 -3.73 5.33 -0.25
N LEU A 208 -3.29 6.56 -0.50
CA LEU A 208 -4.10 7.77 -0.29
C LEU A 208 -5.35 7.77 -1.18
N ILE A 209 -5.20 7.42 -2.47
CA ILE A 209 -6.35 7.29 -3.38
C ILE A 209 -7.25 6.13 -2.94
N ALA A 210 -6.67 5.00 -2.51
CA ALA A 210 -7.44 3.87 -1.97
C ALA A 210 -8.23 4.27 -0.71
N TYR A 211 -7.62 5.04 0.19
CA TYR A 211 -8.27 5.56 1.39
C TYR A 211 -9.39 6.54 1.04
N HIS A 212 -9.16 7.51 0.14
CA HIS A 212 -10.21 8.45 -0.27
C HIS A 212 -11.40 7.76 -0.94
N THR A 213 -11.13 6.76 -1.79
CA THR A 213 -12.20 5.97 -2.42
C THR A 213 -12.99 5.17 -1.39
N ALA A 214 -12.31 4.58 -0.40
CA ALA A 214 -12.97 3.92 0.73
C ALA A 214 -13.77 4.89 1.61
N TYR A 215 -13.20 6.06 1.92
CA TYR A 215 -13.81 7.09 2.76
C TYR A 215 -15.10 7.63 2.15
N LEU A 216 -15.07 8.00 0.87
CA LEU A 216 -16.28 8.45 0.17
C LEU A 216 -17.31 7.33 0.08
N LYS A 217 -16.91 6.08 -0.19
CA LYS A 217 -17.83 4.95 -0.20
C LYS A 217 -18.47 4.69 1.16
N ALA A 218 -17.71 4.78 2.24
CA ALA A 218 -18.20 4.53 3.60
C ALA A 218 -19.17 5.62 4.10
N ASN A 219 -18.92 6.87 3.73
CA ASN A 219 -19.65 8.02 4.27
C ASN A 219 -20.72 8.59 3.31
N TYR A 220 -20.55 8.39 2.00
CA TYR A 220 -21.41 8.88 0.93
C TYR A 220 -21.64 7.80 -0.15
N PRO A 221 -22.19 6.62 0.23
CA PRO A 221 -22.20 5.44 -0.63
C PRO A 221 -22.97 5.65 -1.94
N ALA A 222 -24.14 6.29 -1.90
CA ALA A 222 -24.96 6.52 -3.09
C ALA A 222 -24.23 7.44 -4.09
N GLU A 223 -23.68 8.54 -3.61
CA GLU A 223 -22.97 9.52 -4.44
C GLU A 223 -21.67 8.95 -5.01
N TYR A 224 -20.91 8.21 -4.19
CA TYR A 224 -19.69 7.53 -4.63
C TYR A 224 -19.98 6.48 -5.70
N ILE A 225 -20.97 5.61 -5.48
CA ILE A 225 -21.32 4.56 -6.44
C ILE A 225 -21.89 5.17 -7.72
N THR A 226 -22.66 6.26 -7.65
CA THR A 226 -23.08 7.01 -8.85
C THR A 226 -21.87 7.54 -9.63
N ALA A 227 -20.89 8.16 -8.97
CA ALA A 227 -19.68 8.62 -9.64
C ALA A 227 -18.89 7.47 -10.30
N PHE A 228 -18.82 6.32 -9.62
CA PHE A 228 -18.23 5.09 -10.15
C PHE A 228 -18.98 4.60 -11.39
N LEU A 229 -20.32 4.56 -11.36
CA LEU A 229 -21.17 4.15 -12.48
C LEU A 229 -21.00 5.08 -13.69
N ILE A 230 -21.07 6.40 -13.51
CA ILE A 230 -20.91 7.38 -14.60
C ILE A 230 -19.52 7.23 -15.25
N THR A 231 -18.47 7.01 -14.45
CA THR A 231 -17.10 6.87 -14.98
C THR A 231 -16.86 5.54 -15.69
N ASN A 232 -17.63 4.51 -15.34
CA ASN A 232 -17.49 3.16 -15.91
C ASN A 232 -18.72 2.75 -16.75
N ALA A 233 -19.52 3.69 -17.25
CA ALA A 233 -20.79 3.41 -17.94
C ALA A 233 -20.63 2.47 -19.15
N GLY A 234 -19.49 2.53 -19.85
CA GLY A 234 -19.15 1.64 -20.97
C GLY A 234 -18.55 0.29 -20.57
N GLN A 235 -18.42 -0.02 -19.28
CA GLN A 235 -17.79 -1.25 -18.77
C GLN A 235 -18.82 -2.11 -18.04
N SER A 236 -19.52 -2.99 -18.79
CA SER A 236 -20.65 -3.78 -18.30
C SER A 236 -20.37 -4.57 -17.02
N GLU A 237 -19.17 -5.14 -16.87
CA GLU A 237 -18.78 -5.87 -15.66
C GLU A 237 -18.71 -4.97 -14.42
N LYS A 238 -18.15 -3.76 -14.55
CA LYS A 238 -18.09 -2.79 -13.46
C LYS A 238 -19.47 -2.23 -13.12
N VAL A 239 -20.29 -1.98 -14.13
CA VAL A 239 -21.69 -1.58 -13.94
C VAL A 239 -22.41 -2.67 -13.15
N ALA A 240 -22.32 -3.94 -13.57
CA ALA A 240 -22.95 -5.05 -12.86
C ALA A 240 -22.48 -5.17 -11.40
N SER A 241 -21.16 -5.03 -11.16
CA SER A 241 -20.58 -5.03 -9.82
C SER A 241 -21.14 -3.90 -8.94
N ALA A 242 -21.24 -2.68 -9.48
CA ALA A 242 -21.81 -1.52 -8.77
C ALA A 242 -23.30 -1.69 -8.49
N ILE A 243 -24.08 -2.24 -9.41
CA ILE A 243 -25.51 -2.54 -9.20
C ILE A 243 -25.68 -3.59 -8.10
N ALA A 244 -24.86 -4.64 -8.10
CA ALA A 244 -24.87 -5.65 -7.04
C ALA A 244 -24.53 -5.02 -5.67
N GLU A 245 -23.57 -4.10 -5.65
CA GLU A 245 -23.20 -3.38 -4.43
C GLU A 245 -24.33 -2.46 -3.92
N CYS A 246 -25.02 -1.74 -4.81
CA CYS A 246 -26.21 -0.97 -4.43
C CYS A 246 -27.28 -1.86 -3.79
N ARG A 247 -27.56 -3.03 -4.37
CA ARG A 247 -28.53 -3.99 -3.79
C ARG A 247 -28.11 -4.45 -2.41
N ARG A 248 -26.83 -4.78 -2.22
CA ARG A 248 -26.26 -5.18 -0.91
C ARG A 248 -26.41 -4.09 0.14
N LEU A 249 -26.23 -2.83 -0.26
CA LEU A 249 -26.36 -1.65 0.60
C LEU A 249 -27.80 -1.14 0.77
N GLY A 250 -28.80 -1.78 0.13
CA GLY A 250 -30.19 -1.32 0.17
C GLY A 250 -30.46 -0.04 -0.61
N ILE A 251 -29.57 0.33 -1.54
CA ILE A 251 -29.70 1.52 -2.39
C ILE A 251 -30.53 1.16 -3.63
N SER A 252 -31.68 1.81 -3.80
CA SER A 252 -32.52 1.63 -4.99
C SER A 252 -31.86 2.21 -6.24
N VAL A 253 -31.72 1.40 -7.27
CA VAL A 253 -31.31 1.86 -8.61
C VAL A 253 -32.53 1.84 -9.51
N LEU A 254 -32.95 3.03 -9.95
CA LEU A 254 -34.11 3.20 -10.83
C LEU A 254 -33.68 3.03 -12.30
N PRO A 255 -34.59 2.56 -13.19
CA PRO A 255 -34.36 2.63 -14.63
C PRO A 255 -34.30 4.10 -15.10
N PRO A 256 -33.70 4.37 -16.27
CA PRO A 256 -33.73 5.71 -16.86
C PRO A 256 -35.17 6.15 -17.15
N ASP A 257 -35.44 7.44 -16.95
CA ASP A 257 -36.72 8.11 -17.23
C ASP A 257 -36.44 9.32 -18.11
N ILE A 258 -37.27 9.59 -19.13
CA ILE A 258 -37.06 10.72 -20.04
C ILE A 258 -37.19 12.09 -19.36
N ASN A 259 -37.86 12.15 -18.20
CA ASN A 259 -38.11 13.37 -17.45
C ASN A 259 -37.18 13.54 -16.23
N ARG A 260 -36.39 12.52 -15.86
CA ARG A 260 -35.62 12.50 -14.62
C ARG A 260 -34.22 11.93 -14.79
#